data_AF-A0A1X7I9G0-F1
#
_entry.id   AF-A0A1X7I9G0-F1
#
_cell.length_a   1.000
_cell.length_b   1.000
_cell.length_c   1.000
_cell.angle_alpha   90.00
_cell.angle_beta   90.00
_cell.angle_gamma   90.00
#
_symmetry.space_group_name_H-M   'P 1'
#
loop_
_entity.id
_entity.type
_entity.pdbx_description
1 polymer ?
#
loop_
_entity_poly.entity_id
_entity_poly.type
_entity_poly.pdbx_seq_one_letter_code
_entity_poly.pdbx_strand_id
1 'polypeptide(L)'
;MKPKTIISSIILALLIVILFNNKEEASFWLFGEIRTSKLFIIGTFFLIGLVTGGLVFRRRSKHPKEYSVSNGNQPDTDFIDDGLTDEDRKFLGKE
;
A
#
# COMPACT_ATOMS: atom_id res chain seq x y z
N MET A 1 19.48 -7.52 -4.57
CA MET A 1 19.01 -6.22 -4.01
C MET A 1 18.58 -5.33 -5.15
N LYS A 2 17.43 -4.66 -5.07
CA LYS A 2 17.00 -3.73 -6.14
C LYS A 2 17.78 -2.42 -5.98
N PRO A 3 18.22 -1.73 -7.06
CA PRO A 3 18.98 -0.48 -6.95
C PRO A 3 18.32 0.57 -6.06
N LYS A 4 16.99 0.63 -6.08
CA LYS A 4 16.17 1.46 -5.19
C LYS A 4 16.44 1.27 -3.70
N THR A 5 16.77 0.05 -3.27
CA THR A 5 17.09 -0.25 -1.86
C THR A 5 18.45 0.34 -1.47
N ILE A 6 19.42 0.31 -2.38
CA ILE A 6 20.76 0.87 -2.14
C ILE A 6 20.64 2.39 -2.03
N ILE A 7 19.91 3.03 -2.94
CA ILE A 7 19.68 4.49 -2.94
C ILE A 7 18.98 4.92 -1.64
N SER A 8 17.91 4.22 -1.22
CA SER A 8 17.23 4.55 0.03
C SER A 8 18.12 4.38 1.25
N SER A 9 19.00 3.38 1.27
CA SER A 9 19.93 3.18 2.39
C SER A 9 20.99 4.27 2.46
N ILE A 10 21.49 4.76 1.32
CA ILE A 10 22.44 5.88 1.28
C ILE A 10 21.77 7.15 1.81
N ILE A 11 20.55 7.45 1.35
CA ILE A 11 19.78 8.62 1.84
C ILE A 11 19.56 8.51 3.35
N LEU A 12 19.19 7.33 3.85
CA LEU A 12 18.98 7.10 5.27
C LEU A 12 20.26 7.31 6.08
N ALA A 13 21.40 6.79 5.61
CA ALA A 13 22.69 6.99 6.28
C ALA A 13 23.07 8.48 6.34
N LEU A 14 22.85 9.22 5.25
CA LEU A 14 23.13 10.65 5.18
C LEU A 14 22.23 11.45 6.14
N LEU A 15 20.95 11.09 6.21
CA LEU A 15 20.00 11.64 7.19
C LEU A 15 20.48 11.44 8.63
N ILE A 16 20.93 10.23 8.96
CA ILE A 16 21.45 9.90 10.29
C ILE A 16 22.68 10.78 10.60
N VAL A 17 23.64 10.87 9.68
CA VAL A 17 24.86 11.68 9.89
C VAL A 17 24.51 13.16 10.12
N ILE A 18 23.64 13.73 9.29
CA ILE A 18 23.20 15.13 9.45
C ILE A 18 22.50 15.33 10.79
N LEU A 19 21.62 14.40 11.17
CA LEU A 19 20.97 14.44 12.48
C LEU A 19 22.03 14.48 13.58
N PHE A 20 22.89 13.47 13.68
CA PHE A 20 23.86 13.32 14.77
C PHE A 20 24.85 14.48 14.89
N ASN A 21 25.10 15.21 13.80
CA ASN A 21 25.95 16.39 13.80
C ASN A 21 25.23 17.65 14.35
N ASN A 22 23.89 17.71 14.29
CA ASN A 22 23.09 18.83 14.78
C ASN A 22 22.58 18.62 16.22
N LYS A 23 23.50 18.68 17.19
CA LYS A 23 23.20 18.50 18.63
C LYS A 23 22.73 19.75 19.36
N GLU A 24 22.36 20.80 18.64
CA GLU A 24 21.92 22.05 19.25
C GLU A 24 20.66 21.86 20.09
N GLU A 25 20.59 22.59 21.20
CA GLU A 25 19.41 22.64 22.06
C GLU A 25 18.33 23.51 21.41
N ALA A 26 17.08 23.08 21.52
CA ALA A 26 15.90 23.85 21.16
C ALA A 26 14.87 23.80 22.28
N SER A 27 14.12 24.89 22.44
CA SER A 27 12.92 24.87 23.26
C SER A 27 11.81 24.13 22.51
N PHE A 28 11.24 23.14 23.18
CA PHE A 28 10.09 22.40 22.69
C PHE A 28 8.88 22.75 23.55
N TRP A 29 7.72 22.98 22.93
CA TRP A 29 6.51 23.50 23.62
C TRP A 29 5.47 22.43 23.96
N LEU A 30 5.55 21.24 23.37
CA LEU A 30 4.48 20.21 23.42
C LEU A 30 4.23 19.63 24.83
N PHE A 31 5.18 19.76 25.77
CA PHE A 31 5.07 19.26 27.15
C PHE A 31 5.45 20.35 28.19
N GLY A 32 5.23 21.62 27.87
CA GLY A 32 5.84 22.75 28.56
C GLY A 32 7.18 23.14 27.92
N GLU A 33 7.76 24.27 28.32
CA GLU A 33 9.01 24.79 27.73
C GLU A 33 10.23 23.98 28.19
N ILE A 34 10.50 22.89 27.49
CA ILE A 34 11.60 21.98 27.80
C ILE A 34 12.73 22.25 26.79
N ARG A 35 13.93 22.53 27.29
CA ARG A 35 15.13 22.54 26.45
C ARG A 35 15.58 21.11 26.23
N THR A 36 15.51 20.66 24.98
CA THR A 36 15.95 19.34 24.57
C THR A 36 16.72 19.45 23.25
N SER A 37 17.47 18.42 22.87
CA SER A 37 18.23 18.46 21.62
C SER A 37 17.30 18.43 20.41
N LYS A 38 17.59 19.27 19.39
CA LYS A 38 16.91 19.25 18.08
C LYS A 38 16.93 17.85 17.47
N LEU A 39 18.05 17.14 17.64
CA LEU A 39 18.21 15.73 17.28
C LEU A 39 17.08 14.86 17.84
N PHE A 40 16.82 14.95 19.14
CA PHE A 40 15.86 14.08 19.81
C PHE A 40 14.43 14.36 19.34
N ILE A 41 14.10 15.64 19.13
CA ILE A 41 12.80 16.06 18.57
C ILE A 41 12.64 15.48 17.17
N ILE A 42 13.57 15.76 16.26
CA ILE A 42 13.49 15.34 14.86
C ILE A 42 13.50 13.82 14.74
N GLY A 43 14.36 13.11 15.48
CA GLY A 43 14.44 11.66 15.48
C GLY A 43 13.14 11.00 15.96
N THR A 44 12.51 11.55 17.00
CA THR A 44 11.23 11.04 17.53
C THR A 44 10.10 11.23 16.52
N PHE A 45 9.95 12.44 15.96
CA PHE A 45 8.93 12.70 14.94
C PHE A 45 9.16 11.91 13.65
N PHE A 46 10.42 11.71 13.26
CA PHE A 46 10.78 10.87 12.12
C PHE A 46 10.35 9.41 12.35
N LEU A 47 10.63 8.84 13.53
CA LEU A 47 10.16 7.50 13.88
C LEU A 47 8.65 7.39 13.90
N ILE A 48 7.95 8.36 14.51
CA ILE A 48 6.48 8.40 14.51
C ILE A 48 5.95 8.46 13.08
N GLY A 49 6.53 9.30 12.22
CA GLY A 49 6.16 9.40 10.80
C GLY A 49 6.44 8.12 10.03
N LEU A 50 7.56 7.44 10.29
CA LEU A 50 7.94 6.18 9.64
C LEU A 50 7.00 5.04 10.06
N VAL A 51 6.68 4.94 11.36
CA VAL A 51 5.72 3.94 11.87
C VAL A 51 4.32 4.22 11.34
N THR A 52 3.85 5.47 11.43
CA THR A 52 2.51 5.86 10.98
C THR A 52 2.36 5.70 9.48
N GLY A 53 3.33 6.18 8.70
CA GLY A 53 3.39 5.99 7.25
C GLY A 53 3.45 4.51 6.90
N GLY A 54 4.35 3.76 7.53
CA GLY A 54 4.44 2.30 7.35
C GLY A 54 3.12 1.59 7.61
N LEU A 55 2.40 1.95 8.67
CA LEU A 55 1.10 1.34 9.01
C LEU A 55 -0.01 1.73 8.03
N VAL A 56 -0.09 3.00 7.63
CA VAL A 56 -1.08 3.52 6.65
C VAL A 56 -0.84 2.93 5.26
N PHE A 57 0.40 2.96 4.77
CA PHE A 57 0.75 2.41 3.45
C PHE A 57 0.70 0.88 3.42
N ARG A 58 0.95 0.19 4.54
CA ARG A 58 0.79 -1.28 4.66
C ARG A 58 -0.64 -1.74 4.40
N ARG A 59 -1.65 -0.94 4.73
CA ARG A 59 -3.07 -1.28 4.50
C ARG A 59 -3.53 -1.12 3.05
N ARG A 60 -2.77 -0.42 2.19
CA ARG A 60 -3.15 -0.18 0.77
C ARG A 60 -2.90 -1.38 -0.16
N SER A 61 -2.38 -2.51 0.32
CA SER A 61 -2.04 -3.69 -0.51
C SER A 61 -3.05 -4.83 -0.49
N LYS A 62 -4.34 -4.57 -0.25
CA LYS A 62 -5.40 -5.58 -0.48
C LYS A 62 -6.69 -4.94 -1.00
N HIS A 63 -6.64 -4.27 -2.14
CA HIS A 63 -7.78 -4.41 -3.04
C HIS A 63 -7.42 -5.57 -3.97
N PRO A 64 -8.17 -6.69 -3.97
CA PRO A 64 -8.05 -7.63 -5.06
C PRO A 64 -8.26 -6.84 -6.35
N LYS A 65 -7.44 -7.11 -7.36
CA LYS A 65 -7.75 -6.73 -8.73
C LYS A 65 -8.90 -7.60 -9.23
N GLU A 66 -10.05 -7.57 -8.56
CA GLU A 66 -11.29 -8.16 -9.04
C GLU A 66 -12.12 -7.03 -9.62
N TYR A 67 -11.68 -6.59 -10.78
CA TYR A 67 -12.56 -6.21 -11.87
C TYR A 67 -11.76 -6.50 -13.15
N SER A 68 -11.44 -7.78 -13.36
CA SER A 68 -11.33 -8.29 -14.71
C SER A 68 -12.75 -8.30 -15.28
N VAL A 69 -13.15 -7.19 -15.90
CA VAL A 69 -14.25 -7.24 -16.88
C VAL A 69 -13.71 -8.05 -18.06
N SER A 70 -13.74 -9.38 -17.91
CA SER A 70 -13.71 -10.30 -19.04
C SER A 70 -15.16 -10.52 -19.48
N ASN A 71 -15.85 -9.45 -19.89
CA ASN A 71 -17.04 -9.58 -20.71
C ASN A 71 -16.64 -9.28 -22.15
N GLY A 72 -16.32 -10.35 -22.85
CA GLY A 72 -15.97 -10.37 -24.25
C GLY A 72 -16.02 -11.81 -24.78
N ASN A 73 -17.20 -12.42 -24.65
CA ASN A 73 -17.68 -13.61 -25.39
C ASN A 73 -16.76 -14.84 -25.41
N GLN A 74 -16.98 -15.74 -24.45
CA GLN A 74 -16.86 -17.17 -24.71
C GLN A 74 -18.07 -17.85 -24.07
N PRO A 75 -19.01 -18.39 -24.87
CA PRO A 75 -20.05 -19.23 -24.29
C PRO A 75 -19.41 -20.59 -23.97
N ASP A 76 -19.26 -20.88 -22.68
CA ASP A 76 -19.05 -22.23 -22.17
C ASP A 76 -20.35 -23.01 -22.44
N THR A 77 -20.50 -23.52 -23.67
CA THR A 77 -21.56 -24.45 -24.05
C THR A 77 -21.19 -25.84 -23.55
N ASP A 78 -21.35 -26.12 -22.26
CA ASP A 78 -21.29 -27.50 -21.77
C ASP A 78 -22.08 -27.75 -20.48
N PHE A 79 -22.88 -26.79 -20.03
CA PHE A 79 -23.75 -26.99 -18.88
C PHE A 79 -25.15 -26.47 -19.19
N ILE A 80 -26.15 -27.33 -18.93
CA ILE A 80 -27.59 -27.12 -19.11
C ILE A 80 -28.12 -27.45 -20.52
N ASP A 81 -28.16 -28.75 -20.86
CA ASP A 81 -29.10 -29.30 -21.85
C ASP A 81 -29.94 -30.47 -21.32
N ASP A 82 -29.68 -30.92 -20.09
CA ASP A 82 -30.25 -32.14 -19.46
C ASP A 82 -31.63 -31.94 -18.82
N GLY A 83 -32.28 -30.79 -19.05
CA GLY A 83 -33.59 -30.48 -18.45
C GLY A 83 -34.45 -29.51 -19.25
N LEU A 84 -34.05 -29.19 -20.49
CA LEU A 84 -34.82 -28.33 -21.37
C LEU A 84 -35.85 -29.20 -22.11
N THR A 85 -37.10 -28.79 -22.04
CA THR A 85 -38.18 -29.39 -22.84
C THR A 85 -37.99 -29.04 -24.31
N ASP A 86 -38.53 -29.86 -25.22
CA ASP A 86 -38.35 -29.66 -26.67
C ASP A 86 -38.87 -28.29 -27.16
N GLU A 87 -39.86 -27.71 -26.48
CA GLU A 87 -40.31 -26.34 -26.73
C GLU A 87 -39.26 -25.29 -26.37
N ASP A 88 -38.51 -25.48 -25.28
CA ASP A 88 -37.49 -24.53 -24.82
C ASP A 88 -36.29 -24.50 -25.78
N ARG A 89 -35.92 -25.67 -26.33
CA ARG A 89 -34.85 -25.79 -27.34
C ARG A 89 -35.22 -25.04 -28.62
N LYS A 90 -36.47 -25.17 -29.06
CA LYS A 90 -37.01 -24.46 -30.23
C LYS A 90 -37.03 -22.94 -30.02
N PHE A 91 -37.38 -22.47 -28.81
CA PHE A 91 -37.35 -21.05 -28.48
C PHE A 91 -35.94 -20.45 -28.51
N LEU A 92 -34.94 -21.25 -28.14
CA LEU A 92 -33.53 -20.85 -28.15
C LEU A 92 -32.86 -20.97 -29.53
N GLY A 93 -33.59 -21.44 -30.55
CA GLY A 93 -33.06 -21.61 -31.90
C GLY A 93 -31.96 -22.66 -32.00
N LYS A 94 -31.89 -23.57 -31.01
CA LYS A 94 -31.03 -24.75 -31.04
C LYS A 94 -31.88 -25.90 -31.60
N GLU A 95 -31.82 -26.10 -32.92
CA GLU A 95 -32.42 -27.25 -33.60
C GLU A 95 -31.45 -28.44 -33.67
#